data_AF-A0A497LME6-F1
#
_entry.id   AF-A0A497LME6-F1
#
_cell.length_a   1.000
_cell.length_b   1.000
_cell.length_c   1.000
_cell.angle_alpha   90.00
_cell.angle_beta   90.00
_cell.angle_gamma   90.00
#
_symmetry.space_group_name_H-M   'P 1'
#
loop_
_entity.id
_entity.type
_entity.pdbx_description
1 polymer ?
#
loop_
_entity_poly.entity_id
_entity_poly.type
_entity_poly.pdbx_seq_one_letter_code
_entity_poly.pdbx_strand_id
1 'polypeptide(L)'
;MVYIISRKIKVKGDELHIEPLGDFHVGSPHTDLDRIRDRVEAIRAEPDRYWIGMGDYIESIGPYRRGVVDKRWMEWLARHGLQTPLQQLDEFFKLVEPIKKKCLGLIIGNHDYTVLDPGDLKLEFENRGYIFLGPMAFIKIEVVKNGKLRRSDWIWACHGR
;
A
#
# COMPACT_ATOMS: atom_id res chain seq x y z
N MET A 1 6.97 10.22 -13.63
CA MET A 1 8.13 10.44 -12.72
C MET A 1 8.49 9.10 -12.11
N VAL A 2 9.77 8.74 -12.10
CA VAL A 2 10.25 7.48 -11.50
C VAL A 2 10.95 7.82 -10.19
N TYR A 3 10.54 7.17 -9.11
CA TYR A 3 11.13 7.42 -7.79
C TYR A 3 12.31 6.47 -7.56
N ILE A 4 13.41 7.00 -7.03
CA ILE A 4 14.58 6.22 -6.64
C ILE A 4 14.85 6.50 -5.17
N ILE A 5 14.74 5.47 -4.32
CA ILE A 5 14.95 5.59 -2.89
C ILE A 5 15.91 4.53 -2.36
N SER A 6 16.51 4.79 -1.19
CA SER A 6 17.29 3.80 -0.44
C SER A 6 16.66 3.56 0.93
N ARG A 7 16.54 2.29 1.32
CA ARG A 7 16.04 1.84 2.62
C ARG A 7 17.09 0.98 3.30
N LYS A 8 17.53 1.40 4.48
CA LYS A 8 18.36 0.59 5.36
C LYS A 8 17.48 -0.27 6.25
N ILE A 9 17.63 -1.58 6.13
CA ILE A 9 16.88 -2.56 6.93
C ILE A 9 17.85 -3.25 7.88
N LYS A 10 17.53 -3.21 9.18
CA LYS A 10 18.28 -3.94 10.19
C LYS A 10 17.64 -5.30 10.38
N VAL A 11 18.40 -6.37 10.12
CA VAL A 11 17.91 -7.74 10.29
C VAL A 11 18.54 -8.42 11.51
N LYS A 12 17.78 -9.31 12.15
CA LYS A 12 18.25 -10.16 13.25
C LYS A 12 18.70 -11.53 12.74
N GLY A 13 17.89 -12.15 11.89
CA GLY A 13 18.12 -13.43 11.25
C GLY A 13 19.03 -13.33 10.03
N ASP A 14 19.13 -14.43 9.28
CA ASP A 14 19.88 -14.52 8.03
C ASP A 14 19.01 -14.26 6.80
N GLU A 15 17.70 -14.34 6.97
CA GLU A 15 16.71 -14.08 5.93
C GLU A 15 16.04 -12.72 6.13
N LEU A 16 15.67 -12.10 5.01
CA LEU A 16 14.87 -10.89 4.93
C LEU A 16 13.69 -11.19 4.02
N HIS A 17 12.48 -11.05 4.54
CA HIS A 17 11.25 -11.24 3.78
C HIS A 17 10.68 -9.87 3.42
N ILE A 18 10.35 -9.65 2.14
CA ILE A 18 9.68 -8.44 1.66
C ILE A 18 8.43 -8.86 0.92
N GLU A 19 7.27 -8.50 1.45
CA GLU A 19 5.97 -8.84 0.88
C GLU A 19 5.42 -7.69 0.03
N PRO A 20 5.16 -7.90 -1.27
CA PRO A 20 4.38 -6.98 -2.06
C PRO A 20 2.90 -7.11 -1.68
N LEU A 21 2.29 -6.05 -1.16
CA LEU A 21 0.87 -6.02 -0.79
C LEU A 21 0.14 -4.96 -1.60
N GLY A 22 -0.84 -5.36 -2.41
CA GLY A 22 -1.71 -4.47 -3.17
C GLY A 22 -3.08 -5.11 -3.34
N ASP A 23 -3.92 -4.50 -4.17
CA ASP A 23 -5.24 -5.03 -4.53
C ASP A 23 -6.10 -5.36 -3.30
N PHE A 24 -6.05 -4.47 -2.29
CA PHE A 24 -6.88 -4.60 -1.11
C PHE A 24 -8.34 -4.28 -1.44
N HIS A 25 -8.56 -3.33 -2.36
CA HIS A 25 -9.88 -2.88 -2.80
C HIS A 25 -10.82 -2.56 -1.62
N VAL A 26 -10.28 -1.90 -0.57
CA VAL A 26 -11.07 -1.53 0.61
C VAL A 26 -12.27 -0.68 0.18
N GLY A 27 -13.47 -1.09 0.60
CA GLY A 27 -14.73 -0.53 0.14
C GLY A 27 -15.59 -1.53 -0.63
N SER A 28 -14.97 -2.54 -1.24
CA SER A 28 -15.69 -3.65 -1.87
C SER A 28 -16.30 -4.58 -0.82
N PRO A 29 -17.56 -5.05 -0.99
CA PRO A 29 -18.15 -6.07 -0.13
C PRO A 29 -17.42 -7.41 -0.27
N HIS A 30 -16.73 -7.64 -1.38
CA HIS A 30 -15.97 -8.86 -1.67
C HIS A 30 -14.57 -8.87 -1.05
N THR A 31 -14.12 -7.76 -0.46
CA THR A 31 -12.83 -7.72 0.24
C THR A 31 -12.89 -8.59 1.50
N ASP A 32 -12.02 -9.60 1.53
CA ASP A 32 -11.77 -10.46 2.68
C ASP A 32 -10.86 -9.73 3.70
N LEU A 33 -11.50 -8.99 4.60
CA LEU A 33 -10.79 -8.22 5.63
C LEU A 33 -10.07 -9.11 6.65
N ASP A 34 -10.58 -10.31 6.90
CA ASP A 34 -10.01 -11.19 7.91
C ASP A 34 -8.69 -11.77 7.40
N ARG A 35 -8.64 -12.18 6.12
CA ARG A 35 -7.39 -12.58 5.48
C ARG A 35 -6.35 -11.46 5.43
N ILE A 36 -6.79 -10.21 5.22
CA ILE A 36 -5.90 -9.05 5.29
C ILE A 36 -5.34 -8.90 6.72
N ARG A 37 -6.18 -8.99 7.74
CA ARG A 37 -5.76 -8.91 9.15
C ARG A 37 -4.79 -10.03 9.53
N ASP A 38 -5.06 -11.26 9.09
CA ASP A 38 -4.16 -12.41 9.30
C ASP A 38 -2.79 -12.18 8.68
N ARG A 39 -2.76 -11.61 7.46
CA ARG A 39 -1.51 -11.27 6.77
C ARG A 39 -0.76 -10.14 7.48
N VAL A 40 -1.46 -9.11 7.93
CA VAL A 40 -0.89 -8.02 8.74
C VAL A 40 -0.28 -8.57 10.03
N GLU A 41 -0.97 -9.49 10.70
CA GLU A 41 -0.48 -10.11 11.93
C GLU A 41 0.78 -10.96 11.69
N ALA A 42 0.81 -11.74 10.61
CA ALA A 42 1.99 -12.50 10.21
C ALA A 42 3.21 -11.58 9.98
N ILE A 43 3.02 -10.48 9.25
CA ILE A 43 4.06 -9.46 9.05
C ILE A 43 4.46 -8.81 10.37
N ARG A 44 3.51 -8.54 11.27
CA ARG A 44 3.77 -7.92 12.57
C ARG A 44 4.64 -8.83 13.46
N ALA A 45 4.30 -10.11 13.53
CA ALA A 45 4.93 -11.09 14.42
C ALA A 45 6.39 -11.40 14.03
N GLU A 46 6.72 -11.41 12.74
CA GLU A 46 8.06 -11.76 12.27
C GLU A 46 9.02 -10.56 12.19
N PRO A 47 10.17 -10.56 12.89
CA PRO A 47 11.02 -9.36 13.03
C PRO A 47 11.63 -8.88 11.71
N ASP A 48 12.03 -9.79 10.82
CA ASP A 48 12.74 -9.48 9.57
C ASP A 48 11.82 -9.59 8.34
N ARG A 49 10.53 -9.34 8.53
CA ARG A 49 9.49 -9.31 7.50
C ARG A 49 9.00 -7.89 7.30
N TYR A 50 9.10 -7.41 6.07
CA TYR A 50 8.78 -6.05 5.65
C TYR A 50 7.80 -6.11 4.49
N TRP A 51 7.25 -4.95 4.09
CA TRP A 51 6.32 -4.90 2.98
C TRP A 51 6.48 -3.65 2.13
N ILE A 52 6.08 -3.77 0.87
CA ILE A 52 5.94 -2.68 -0.09
C ILE A 52 4.46 -2.63 -0.47
N GLY A 53 3.85 -1.45 -0.37
CA GLY A 53 2.50 -1.27 -0.89
C GLY A 53 2.54 -1.18 -2.40
N MET A 54 1.74 -2.00 -3.08
CA MET A 54 1.74 -2.18 -4.53
C MET A 54 0.62 -1.43 -5.26
N GLY A 55 -0.27 -0.73 -4.56
CA GLY A 55 -1.38 0.01 -5.16
C GLY A 55 -2.73 -0.73 -5.06
N ASP A 56 -3.78 -0.07 -5.54
CA ASP A 56 -5.18 -0.54 -5.48
C ASP A 56 -5.60 -0.86 -4.04
N TYR A 57 -5.34 0.10 -3.15
CA TYR A 57 -5.65 -0.03 -1.72
C TYR A 57 -7.14 0.09 -1.45
N ILE A 58 -7.83 0.89 -2.27
CA ILE A 58 -9.24 1.23 -2.13
C ILE A 58 -9.98 0.89 -3.42
N GLU A 59 -11.26 0.53 -3.32
CA GLU A 59 -12.08 0.20 -4.49
C GLU A 59 -12.33 1.44 -5.35
N SER A 60 -12.67 2.56 -4.71
CA SER A 60 -12.79 3.88 -5.32
C SER A 60 -13.77 3.96 -6.51
N ILE A 61 -14.67 2.98 -6.65
CA ILE A 61 -15.80 3.04 -7.58
C ILE A 61 -16.91 3.82 -6.89
N GLY A 62 -17.33 4.94 -7.50
CA GLY A 62 -18.43 5.78 -7.03
C GLY A 62 -19.51 5.98 -8.10
N PRO A 63 -20.68 6.54 -7.75
CA PRO A 63 -21.79 6.70 -8.69
C PRO A 63 -21.46 7.59 -9.89
N TYR A 64 -20.53 8.53 -9.71
CA TYR A 64 -20.07 9.43 -10.76
C TYR A 64 -18.54 9.41 -10.83
N ARG A 65 -18.03 9.43 -12.06
CA ARG A 65 -16.61 9.59 -12.37
C ARG A 65 -16.46 10.66 -13.43
N ARG A 66 -15.74 11.75 -13.12
CA ARG A 66 -15.52 12.89 -14.03
C ARG A 66 -16.82 13.45 -14.65
N GLY A 67 -17.88 13.54 -13.84
CA GLY A 67 -19.17 14.08 -14.28
C GLY A 67 -20.07 13.13 -15.08
N VAL A 68 -19.67 11.87 -15.28
CA VAL A 68 -20.53 10.84 -15.89
C VAL A 68 -20.81 9.71 -14.91
N VAL A 69 -21.94 9.01 -15.09
CA VAL A 69 -22.28 7.83 -14.29
C VAL A 69 -21.22 6.74 -14.51
N ASP A 70 -20.59 6.25 -13.44
CA ASP A 70 -19.67 5.12 -13.54
C ASP A 70 -20.48 3.83 -13.68
N LYS A 71 -20.41 3.18 -14.84
CA LYS A 71 -21.19 1.97 -15.12
C LYS A 71 -20.81 0.78 -14.24
N ARG A 72 -19.67 0.83 -13.57
CA ARG A 72 -19.22 -0.21 -12.62
C ARG A 72 -19.86 -0.03 -11.25
N TRP A 73 -20.42 1.14 -10.96
CA TRP A 73 -21.10 1.40 -9.71
C TRP A 73 -22.43 0.65 -9.66
N MET A 74 -22.64 -0.07 -8.56
CA MET A 74 -23.95 -0.58 -8.17
C MET A 74 -24.12 -0.30 -6.68
N GLU A 75 -25.36 -0.01 -6.25
CA GLU A 75 -25.65 0.37 -4.88
C GLU A 75 -25.19 -0.66 -3.84
N TRP A 76 -25.21 -1.95 -4.19
CA TRP A 76 -24.77 -3.06 -3.35
C TRP A 76 -23.25 -3.30 -3.35
N LEU A 77 -22.49 -2.63 -4.23
CA LEU A 77 -21.03 -2.76 -4.35
C LEU A 77 -20.26 -1.86 -3.39
N ALA A 78 -20.94 -1.03 -2.60
CA ALA A 78 -20.32 -0.26 -1.54
C ALA A 78 -20.55 -0.92 -0.18
N ARG A 79 -19.47 -1.31 0.50
CA ARG A 79 -19.54 -1.72 1.90
C ARG A 79 -20.05 -0.54 2.74
N HIS A 80 -21.05 -0.80 3.58
CA HIS A 80 -21.65 0.21 4.44
C HIS A 80 -20.59 0.89 5.33
N GLY A 81 -20.57 2.23 5.33
CA GLY A 81 -19.59 3.04 6.06
C GLY A 81 -18.31 3.35 5.29
N LEU A 82 -18.14 2.79 4.07
CA LEU A 82 -16.99 2.99 3.19
C LEU A 82 -17.42 3.51 1.81
N GLN A 83 -18.42 4.39 1.77
CA GLN A 83 -18.99 4.89 0.51
C GLN A 83 -18.13 5.97 -0.17
N THR A 84 -17.19 6.58 0.56
CA THR A 84 -16.27 7.58 0.01
C THR A 84 -14.82 7.08 -0.02
N PRO A 85 -13.99 7.53 -0.98
CA PRO A 85 -12.58 7.16 -1.05
C PRO A 85 -11.79 7.52 0.20
N LEU A 86 -12.09 8.65 0.84
CA LEU A 86 -11.42 9.05 2.09
C LEU A 86 -11.74 8.07 3.23
N GLN A 87 -13.01 7.63 3.34
CA GLN A 87 -13.38 6.59 4.31
C GLN A 87 -12.70 5.25 4.02
N GLN A 88 -12.61 4.86 2.74
CA GLN A 88 -11.91 3.65 2.32
C GLN A 88 -10.42 3.74 2.65
N LEU A 89 -9.80 4.90 2.41
CA LEU A 89 -8.40 5.14 2.69
C LEU A 89 -8.11 5.14 4.20
N ASP A 90 -8.99 5.74 4.99
CA ASP A 90 -8.93 5.67 6.45
C ASP A 90 -8.96 4.22 6.96
N GLU A 91 -9.85 3.40 6.40
CA GLU A 91 -9.95 2.00 6.78
C GLU A 91 -8.72 1.18 6.33
N PHE A 92 -8.22 1.41 5.12
CA PHE A 92 -6.95 0.82 4.68
C PHE A 92 -5.82 1.14 5.67
N PHE A 93 -5.64 2.40 6.03
CA PHE A 93 -4.58 2.78 6.95
C PHE A 93 -4.76 2.21 8.36
N LYS A 94 -5.99 2.05 8.85
CA LYS A 94 -6.25 1.33 10.12
C LYS A 94 -5.82 -0.13 10.03
N LEU A 95 -6.08 -0.80 8.92
CA LEU A 95 -5.70 -2.21 8.72
C LEU A 95 -4.17 -2.38 8.75
N VAL A 96 -3.41 -1.48 8.11
CA VAL A 96 -1.94 -1.62 8.00
C VAL A 96 -1.15 -0.88 9.09
N GLU A 97 -1.78 -0.07 9.94
CA GLU A 97 -1.12 0.66 11.03
C GLU A 97 -0.24 -0.23 11.92
N PRO A 98 -0.65 -1.47 12.30
CA PRO A 98 0.19 -2.36 13.12
C PRO A 98 1.55 -2.69 12.49
N ILE A 99 1.68 -2.59 11.16
CA ILE A 99 2.89 -2.90 10.39
C ILE A 99 3.49 -1.67 9.69
N LYS A 100 3.04 -0.46 10.02
CA LYS A 100 3.52 0.80 9.43
C LYS A 100 5.04 0.95 9.45
N LYS A 101 5.67 0.66 10.60
CA LYS A 101 7.14 0.76 10.75
C LYS A 101 7.92 -0.23 9.87
N LYS A 102 7.24 -1.24 9.32
CA LYS A 102 7.79 -2.25 8.41
C LYS A 102 7.47 -1.94 6.94
N CYS A 103 6.77 -0.84 6.66
CA CYS A 103 6.52 -0.38 5.29
C CYS A 103 7.78 0.24 4.69
N LEU A 104 8.11 -0.17 3.47
CA LEU A 104 9.23 0.37 2.69
C LEU A 104 8.81 1.54 1.79
N GLY A 105 7.50 1.70 1.59
CA GLY A 105 6.85 2.75 0.82
C GLY A 105 5.62 2.20 0.09
N LEU A 106 4.82 3.11 -0.45
CA LEU A 106 3.57 2.82 -1.16
C LEU A 106 3.68 3.34 -2.59
N ILE A 107 3.56 2.45 -3.58
CA ILE A 107 3.23 2.86 -4.95
C ILE A 107 1.70 2.97 -5.10
N ILE A 108 1.23 3.57 -6.19
CA ILE A 108 -0.20 3.73 -6.50
C ILE A 108 -0.63 2.84 -7.67
N GLY A 109 -1.86 2.35 -7.59
CA GLY A 109 -2.52 1.55 -8.62
C GLY A 109 -3.62 2.31 -9.36
N ASN A 110 -4.24 1.66 -10.36
CA ASN A 110 -5.23 2.27 -11.24
C ASN A 110 -6.54 2.66 -10.53
N HIS A 111 -6.95 1.96 -9.47
CA HIS A 111 -8.12 2.31 -8.66
C HIS A 111 -7.85 3.56 -7.83
N ASP A 112 -6.62 3.73 -7.33
CA ASP A 112 -6.25 4.89 -6.52
C ASP A 112 -6.39 6.21 -7.32
N TYR A 113 -6.05 6.20 -8.62
CA TYR A 113 -6.20 7.35 -9.54
C TYR A 113 -7.63 7.82 -9.78
N THR A 114 -8.62 6.98 -9.48
CA THR A 114 -9.97 7.25 -9.97
C THR A 114 -10.68 8.37 -9.23
N VAL A 115 -10.21 8.73 -8.03
CA VAL A 115 -10.91 9.73 -7.19
C VAL A 115 -10.02 10.79 -6.55
N LEU A 116 -8.71 10.55 -6.38
CA LEU A 116 -7.77 11.56 -5.87
C LEU A 116 -6.66 11.81 -6.90
N ASP A 117 -6.27 13.07 -7.08
CA ASP A 117 -5.08 13.38 -7.88
C ASP A 117 -3.85 12.74 -7.20
N PRO A 118 -2.83 12.28 -7.96
CA PRO A 118 -1.61 11.73 -7.36
C PRO A 118 -0.95 12.67 -6.34
N GLY A 119 -1.10 13.99 -6.49
CA GLY A 119 -0.65 14.97 -5.51
C GLY A 119 -1.39 14.87 -4.17
N ASP A 120 -2.71 14.66 -4.20
CA ASP A 120 -3.54 14.51 -3.00
C ASP A 120 -3.23 13.18 -2.29
N LEU A 121 -3.10 12.08 -3.05
CA LEU A 121 -2.69 10.78 -2.49
C LEU A 121 -1.31 10.84 -1.85
N LYS A 122 -0.35 11.53 -2.50
CA LYS A 122 0.97 11.77 -1.92
C LYS A 122 0.84 12.46 -0.57
N LEU A 123 0.05 13.53 -0.50
CA LEU A 123 -0.15 14.28 0.74
C LEU A 123 -0.80 13.41 1.83
N GLU A 124 -1.83 12.64 1.50
CA GLU A 124 -2.47 11.72 2.44
C GLU A 124 -1.50 10.67 2.99
N PHE A 125 -0.66 10.09 2.14
CA PHE A 125 0.30 9.07 2.54
C PHE A 125 1.37 9.67 3.45
N GLU A 126 1.93 10.82 3.07
CA GLU A 126 2.99 11.51 3.80
C GLU A 126 2.49 12.07 5.15
N ASN A 127 1.27 12.62 5.21
CA ASN A 127 0.64 13.09 6.45
C ASN A 127 0.44 11.95 7.46
N ARG A 128 0.25 10.73 6.96
CA ARG A 128 0.16 9.53 7.80
C ARG A 128 1.51 8.89 8.06
N GLY A 129 2.62 9.47 7.60
CA GLY A 129 3.98 8.98 7.85
C GLY A 129 4.40 7.81 6.96
N TYR A 130 3.73 7.61 5.83
CA TYR A 130 4.16 6.68 4.79
C TYR A 130 5.01 7.39 3.74
N ILE A 131 5.87 6.63 3.05
CA ILE A 131 6.67 7.15 1.94
C ILE A 131 5.89 6.93 0.65
N PHE A 132 5.58 8.00 -0.05
CA PHE A 132 5.00 7.93 -1.40
C PHE A 132 6.08 7.59 -2.43
N LEU A 133 5.84 6.54 -3.23
CA LEU A 133 6.76 6.04 -4.25
C LEU A 133 6.27 6.30 -5.68
N GLY A 134 5.15 7.03 -5.84
CA GLY A 134 4.56 7.27 -7.15
C GLY A 134 3.98 6.00 -7.79
N PRO A 135 3.71 6.00 -9.09
CA PRO A 135 3.22 4.81 -9.80
C PRO A 135 4.28 3.72 -10.01
N MET A 136 5.56 4.10 -9.91
CA MET A 136 6.68 3.22 -10.18
C MET A 136 7.92 3.71 -9.43
N ALA A 137 8.66 2.78 -8.82
CA ALA A 137 9.87 3.08 -8.09
C ALA A 137 10.96 2.02 -8.23
N PHE A 138 12.22 2.48 -8.13
CA PHE A 138 13.38 1.66 -7.82
C PHE A 138 13.75 1.87 -6.35
N ILE A 139 13.78 0.77 -5.60
CA ILE A 139 14.05 0.77 -4.16
C ILE A 139 15.35 0.01 -3.93
N LYS A 140 16.40 0.71 -3.51
CA LYS A 140 17.63 0.09 -3.02
C LYS A 140 17.40 -0.38 -1.59
N ILE A 141 17.59 -1.67 -1.34
CA ILE A 141 17.51 -2.29 -0.02
C ILE A 141 18.93 -2.53 0.49
N GLU A 142 19.30 -1.84 1.56
CA GLU A 142 20.60 -2.00 2.23
C GLU A 142 20.41 -2.83 3.51
N VAL A 143 20.83 -4.09 3.46
CA VAL A 143 20.66 -5.02 4.59
C VAL A 143 21.82 -4.88 5.55
N VAL A 144 21.51 -4.53 6.80
CA VAL A 144 22.47 -4.31 7.88
C VAL A 144 22.28 -5.36 8.96
N LYS A 145 23.35 -6.08 9.31
CA LYS A 145 23.38 -7.05 10.41
C LYS A 145 24.56 -6.79 11.32
N ASN A 146 24.31 -6.66 12.63
CA ASN A 146 25.31 -6.31 13.65
C ASN A 146 26.09 -5.04 13.31
N GLY A 147 25.38 -4.01 12.83
CA GLY A 147 25.96 -2.71 12.48
C GLY A 147 26.75 -2.67 11.16
N LYS A 148 26.92 -3.80 10.46
CA LYS A 148 27.65 -3.87 9.19
C LYS A 148 26.69 -4.07 8.02
N LEU A 149 26.93 -3.34 6.92
CA LEU A 149 26.28 -3.60 5.64
C LEU A 149 26.68 -5.00 5.16
N ARG A 150 25.69 -5.83 4.83
CA ARG A 150 25.92 -7.21 4.37
C ARG A 150 25.67 -7.36 2.89
N ARG A 151 24.59 -6.77 2.38
CA ARG A 151 24.26 -6.75 0.96
C ARG A 151 23.46 -5.53 0.59
N SER A 152 23.38 -5.28 -0.71
CA SER A 152 22.52 -4.26 -1.30
C SER A 152 21.79 -4.86 -2.49
N ASP A 153 20.47 -4.84 -2.43
CA ASP A 153 19.59 -5.36 -3.47
C ASP A 153 18.79 -4.20 -4.08
N TRP A 154 18.31 -4.37 -5.31
CA TRP A 154 17.43 -3.41 -5.97
C TRP A 154 16.09 -4.07 -6.28
N ILE A 155 15.01 -3.39 -5.92
CA ILE A 155 13.65 -3.79 -6.25
C ILE A 155 13.09 -2.77 -7.23
N TRP A 156 12.57 -3.24 -8.36
CA TRP A 156 11.71 -2.45 -9.23
C TRP A 156 10.25 -2.76 -8.90
N ALA A 157 9.50 -1.76 -8.43
CA ALA A 157 8.10 -1.88 -8.09
C ALA A 157 7.26 -1.06 -9.08
N CYS A 158 6.25 -1.70 -9.66
CA CYS A 158 5.27 -1.11 -10.56
C CYS A 158 3.93 -1.83 -10.36
N HIS A 159 2.83 -1.09 -10.34
CA HIS A 159 1.51 -1.70 -10.36
C HIS A 159 1.17 -2.16 -11.77
N GLY A 160 0.44 -3.26 -11.88
CA GLY A 160 -0.16 -3.72 -13.13
C GLY A 160 -1.24 -2.76 -13.62
N ARG A 161 -1.80 -3.03 -14.79
CA ARG A 161 -2.95 -2.29 -15.32
C ARG A 161 -4.05 -3.25 -15.71
#